data_AF-A0AAU7D2N0-F1
#
_entry.id   AF-A0AAU7D2N0-F1
#
_cell.length_a   1.000
_cell.length_b   1.000
_cell.length_c   1.000
_cell.angle_alpha   90.00
_cell.angle_beta   90.00
_cell.angle_gamma   90.00
#
_symmetry.space_group_name_H-M   'P 1'
#
loop_
_entity.id
_entity.type
_entity.pdbx_description
1 polymer ?
#
loop_
_entity_poly.entity_id
_entity_poly.type
_entity_poly.pdbx_seq_one_letter_code
_entity_poly.pdbx_strand_id
1 'polypeptide(L)'
;MFCRGPEAELLPTLEELDIGFVSFSPLGAGFLTGKIDENTKFDPTDFRNIVPRFSSEARKANMALVDLVKAVAERKGATPAHIPKWMNSPEW
;
A
#
# COMPACT_ATOMS: atom_id res chain seq x y z
N MET A 1 1.74 9.61 2.63
CA MET A 1 0.99 8.89 3.67
C MET A 1 0.08 7.85 3.01
N PHE A 2 0.14 6.61 3.47
CA PHE A 2 -0.82 5.54 3.14
C PHE A 2 -1.95 5.60 4.17
N CYS A 3 -3.20 5.48 3.72
CA CYS A 3 -4.37 5.76 4.57
C CYS A 3 -4.79 4.52 5.36
N ARG A 4 -4.77 4.63 6.69
CA ARG A 4 -5.33 3.64 7.64
C ARG A 4 -6.57 4.18 8.39
N GLY A 5 -7.06 5.37 7.99
CA GLY A 5 -8.21 6.03 8.63
C GLY A 5 -9.46 5.15 8.78
N PRO A 6 -9.81 4.30 7.79
CA PRO A 6 -10.93 3.37 7.93
C PRO A 6 -10.85 2.42 9.13
N GLU A 7 -9.65 2.09 9.63
CA GLU A 7 -9.49 1.07 10.67
C GLU A 7 -10.07 1.47 12.03
N ALA A 8 -10.11 2.78 12.33
CA ALA A 8 -10.52 3.25 13.65
C ALA A 8 -12.04 3.26 13.86
N GLU A 9 -12.81 3.58 12.80
CA GLU A 9 -14.26 3.84 12.92
C GLU A 9 -15.08 3.09 11.85
N LEU A 10 -14.54 2.95 10.63
CA LEU A 10 -15.28 2.38 9.51
C LEU A 10 -15.29 0.84 9.57
N LEU A 11 -14.14 0.20 9.82
CA LEU A 11 -14.07 -1.27 9.85
C LEU A 11 -14.95 -1.89 10.96
N PRO A 12 -14.97 -1.39 12.21
CA PRO A 12 -15.87 -1.92 13.23
C PRO A 12 -17.34 -1.80 12.83
N THR A 13 -17.73 -0.68 12.22
CA THR A 13 -19.10 -0.44 11.76
C THR A 13 -19.48 -1.39 10.61
N LEU A 14 -18.56 -1.63 9.67
CA LEU A 14 -18.80 -2.54 8.55
C LEU A 14 -18.91 -4.00 9.04
N GLU A 15 -18.14 -4.38 10.05
CA GLU A 15 -18.22 -5.70 10.68
C GLU A 15 -19.56 -5.89 11.43
N GLU A 16 -20.00 -4.90 12.21
CA GLU A 16 -21.31 -4.92 12.88
C GLU A 16 -22.48 -5.07 11.89
N LEU A 17 -22.35 -4.48 10.70
CA LEU A 17 -23.38 -4.46 9.67
C LEU A 17 -23.28 -5.61 8.65
N ASP A 18 -22.30 -6.52 8.79
CA ASP A 18 -22.00 -7.59 7.83
C ASP A 18 -21.77 -7.07 6.38
N ILE A 19 -21.02 -5.96 6.26
CA ILE A 19 -20.69 -5.32 4.98
C ILE A 19 -19.22 -5.57 4.65
N GLY A 20 -18.95 -6.17 3.49
CA GLY A 20 -17.59 -6.37 3.00
C GLY A 20 -16.85 -5.05 2.70
N PHE A 21 -15.60 -4.93 3.14
CA PHE A 21 -14.72 -3.81 2.83
C PHE A 21 -13.78 -4.13 1.65
N VAL A 22 -13.76 -3.27 0.63
CA VAL A 22 -12.82 -3.39 -0.49
C VAL A 22 -11.92 -2.16 -0.53
N SER A 23 -10.65 -2.35 -0.14
CA SER A 23 -9.64 -1.30 -0.16
C SER A 23 -9.37 -0.79 -1.59
N PHE A 24 -9.47 0.52 -1.84
CA PHE A 24 -9.07 1.12 -3.11
C PHE A 24 -7.55 1.29 -3.23
N SER A 25 -6.98 0.86 -4.35
CA SER A 25 -5.53 0.92 -4.65
C SER A 25 -4.64 0.36 -3.52
N PRO A 26 -4.81 -0.92 -3.16
CA PRO A 26 -4.13 -1.52 -2.01
C PRO A 26 -2.60 -1.59 -2.14
N LEU A 27 -2.09 -1.50 -3.38
CA LEU A 27 -0.65 -1.47 -3.68
C LEU A 27 -0.08 -0.05 -3.81
N GLY A 28 -0.88 1.00 -3.59
CA GLY A 28 -0.42 2.37 -3.72
C GLY A 28 0.03 2.71 -5.15
N ALA A 29 -0.76 2.31 -6.15
CA ALA A 29 -0.39 2.39 -7.58
C ALA A 29 0.98 1.76 -7.91
N GLY A 30 1.29 0.63 -7.27
CA GLY A 30 2.51 -0.15 -7.51
C GLY A 30 3.70 0.23 -6.64
N PHE A 31 3.63 1.29 -5.82
CA PHE A 31 4.73 1.68 -4.94
C PHE A 31 5.12 0.59 -3.95
N LEU A 32 4.13 -0.04 -3.30
CA LEU A 32 4.36 -1.06 -2.28
C LEU A 32 4.88 -2.39 -2.86
N THR A 33 4.93 -2.52 -4.19
CA THR A 33 5.53 -3.70 -4.83
C THR A 33 7.05 -3.69 -4.82
N GLY A 34 7.67 -2.56 -4.47
CA GLY A 34 9.13 -2.40 -4.49
C GLY A 34 9.74 -2.14 -5.87
N LYS A 35 8.91 -1.97 -6.91
CA LYS A 35 9.35 -1.60 -8.27
C LYS A 35 9.60 -0.10 -8.46
N ILE A 36 9.18 0.72 -7.51
CA ILE A 36 9.39 2.16 -7.49
C ILE A 36 10.29 2.46 -6.29
N ASP A 37 11.45 3.05 -6.54
CA ASP A 37 12.39 3.51 -5.52
C ASP A 37 12.43 5.05 -5.45
N GLU A 38 13.30 5.59 -4.59
CA GLU A 38 13.50 7.04 -4.43
C GLU A 38 14.04 7.74 -5.70
N ASN A 39 14.73 7.01 -6.58
CA ASN A 39 15.37 7.55 -7.78
C ASN A 39 14.53 7.37 -9.05
N THR A 40 13.43 6.63 -8.95
CA THR A 40 12.55 6.33 -10.07
C THR A 40 12.05 7.63 -10.69
N LYS A 41 12.20 7.74 -12.02
CA LYS A 41 11.66 8.84 -12.81
C LYS A 41 10.44 8.34 -13.55
N PHE A 42 9.32 9.05 -13.42
CA PHE A 42 8.13 8.76 -14.20
C PHE A 42 8.20 9.49 -15.53
N ASP A 43 7.44 9.01 -16.51
CA ASP A 43 7.20 9.75 -17.74
C ASP A 43 6.57 11.12 -17.39
N PRO A 44 6.89 12.22 -18.11
CA PRO A 44 6.32 13.53 -17.83
C PRO A 44 4.79 13.58 -17.80
N THR A 45 4.12 12.69 -18.55
CA THR A 45 2.65 12.60 -18.62
C THR A 45 2.02 11.75 -17.51
N ASP A 46 2.83 11.09 -16.69
CA ASP A 46 2.37 10.21 -15.63
C ASP A 46 1.73 11.01 -14.48
N PHE A 47 0.50 10.64 -14.10
CA PHE A 47 -0.23 11.30 -13.02
C PHE A 47 0.49 11.22 -11.67
N ARG A 48 1.41 10.25 -11.47
CA ARG A 48 2.21 10.14 -10.26
C ARG A 48 3.10 11.37 -10.03
N ASN A 49 3.42 12.13 -11.07
CA ASN A 49 4.18 13.39 -10.92
C ASN A 49 3.42 14.48 -10.15
N ILE A 50 2.08 14.47 -10.19
CA ILE A 50 1.25 15.50 -9.53
C ILE A 50 0.67 15.05 -8.19
N VAL A 51 0.83 13.76 -7.83
CA VAL A 51 0.29 13.21 -6.59
C VAL A 51 1.34 13.35 -5.47
N PRO A 52 1.07 14.12 -4.40
CA PRO A 52 2.07 14.44 -3.36
C PRO A 52 2.72 13.21 -2.71
N ARG A 53 2.00 12.09 -2.65
CA ARG A 53 2.48 10.80 -2.11
C ARG A 53 3.67 10.22 -2.89
N PHE A 54 3.89 10.61 -4.15
CA PHE A 54 5.00 10.14 -4.98
C PHE A 54 6.13 11.17 -5.13
N SER A 55 6.10 12.28 -4.37
CA SER A 55 7.23 13.21 -4.32
C SER A 55 8.52 12.48 -3.91
N SER A 56 9.68 13.03 -4.24
CA SER A 56 10.97 12.42 -3.89
C SER A 56 11.09 12.21 -2.38
N GLU A 57 10.72 13.22 -1.60
CA GLU A 57 10.75 13.23 -0.14
C GLU A 57 9.77 12.19 0.43
N ALA A 58 8.55 12.13 -0.13
CA ALA A 58 7.55 11.17 0.29
C ALA A 58 7.98 9.73 -0.04
N ARG A 59 8.58 9.48 -1.20
CA ARG A 59 9.10 8.15 -1.56
C ARG A 59 10.19 7.73 -0.59
N LYS A 60 11.18 8.60 -0.37
CA LYS A 60 12.28 8.36 0.58
C LYS A 60 11.77 8.04 1.99
N ALA A 61 10.83 8.85 2.51
CA ALA A 61 10.25 8.64 3.83
C ALA A 61 9.45 7.32 3.94
N ASN A 62 8.89 6.82 2.83
CA ASN A 62 8.08 5.60 2.82
C ASN A 62 8.85 4.36 2.35
N MET A 63 10.15 4.45 2.05
CA MET A 63 10.96 3.26 1.68
C MET A 63 11.00 2.22 2.79
N ALA A 64 11.03 2.64 4.06
CA ALA A 64 10.96 1.72 5.19
C ALA A 64 9.70 0.84 5.18
N LEU A 65 8.57 1.35 4.67
CA LEU A 65 7.34 0.57 4.51
C LEU A 65 7.47 -0.45 3.38
N VAL A 66 8.11 -0.08 2.27
CA VAL A 66 8.38 -0.99 1.16
C VAL A 66 9.29 -2.14 1.62
N ASP A 67 10.30 -1.84 2.42
CA ASP A 67 11.21 -2.85 2.96
C ASP A 67 10.50 -3.81 3.93
N LEU A 68 9.59 -3.30 4.77
CA LEU A 68 8.75 -4.13 5.62
C LEU A 68 7.89 -5.10 4.80
N VAL A 69 7.22 -4.58 3.75
CA VAL A 69 6.38 -5.40 2.86
C VAL A 69 7.20 -6.49 2.17
N LYS A 70 8.42 -6.17 1.72
CA LYS A 70 9.36 -7.16 1.16
C LYS A 70 9.75 -8.24 2.17
N ALA A 71 10.10 -7.85 3.40
CA ALA A 71 10.48 -8.79 4.44
C ALA A 71 9.33 -9.75 4.81
N VAL A 72 8.10 -9.25 4.88
CA VAL A 72 6.92 -10.10 5.11
C VAL A 72 6.68 -11.05 3.93
N ALA A 73 6.86 -10.57 2.70
CA ALA A 73 6.71 -11.38 1.50
C ALA A 73 7.72 -12.53 1.46
N GLU A 74 8.99 -12.26 1.76
CA GLU A 74 10.04 -13.28 1.87
C GLU A 74 9.71 -14.34 2.92
N ARG A 75 9.32 -13.93 4.13
CA ARG A 75 8.95 -14.86 5.21
C ARG A 75 7.81 -15.82 4.82
N LYS A 76 6.95 -15.40 3.89
CA LYS A 76 5.80 -16.16 3.43
C LYS A 76 6.02 -16.83 2.07
N GLY A 77 7.23 -16.73 1.50
CA GLY A 77 7.55 -17.30 0.18
C GLY A 77 6.71 -16.70 -0.96
N ALA A 78 6.29 -15.45 -0.83
CA ALA A 78 5.44 -14.76 -1.79
C ALA A 78 6.11 -13.50 -2.36
N THR A 79 5.47 -12.87 -3.35
CA THR A 79 5.92 -11.58 -3.86
C THR A 79 5.28 -10.44 -3.05
N PRO A 80 5.91 -9.25 -2.98
CA PRO A 80 5.30 -8.06 -2.36
C PRO A 80 3.90 -7.72 -2.89
N ALA A 81 3.63 -8.07 -4.16
CA ALA A 81 2.32 -7.87 -4.79
C ALA A 81 1.21 -8.77 -4.22
N HIS A 82 1.56 -9.87 -3.54
CA HIS A 82 0.60 -10.78 -2.89
C HIS A 82 0.22 -10.33 -1.46
N ILE A 83 1.00 -9.45 -0.84
CA ILE A 83 0.75 -8.99 0.54
C ILE A 83 -0.64 -8.36 0.73
N PRO A 84 -1.17 -7.51 -0.18
CA PRO A 84 -2.46 -6.89 0.09
C PRO A 84 -3.65 -7.83 -0.03
N LYS A 85 -3.49 -9.01 -0.64
CA LYS A 85 -4.50 -10.07 -0.57
C LYS A 85 -4.68 -10.51 0.89
N TRP A 86 -3.57 -10.59 1.61
CA TRP A 86 -3.53 -10.74 3.06
C TRP A 86 -3.59 -9.37 3.75
N MET A 87 -4.19 -8.33 3.17
CA MET A 87 -4.60 -7.15 3.95
C MET A 87 -6.13 -7.09 4.16
N ASN A 88 -6.86 -7.96 3.47
CA ASN A 88 -8.33 -7.95 3.43
C ASN A 88 -8.96 -9.25 3.96
N SER A 89 -8.19 -10.16 4.56
CA SER A 89 -8.78 -11.35 5.21
C SER A 89 -8.85 -11.14 6.74
N PRO A 90 -9.88 -11.61 7.43
CA PRO A 90 -10.03 -11.42 8.88
C PRO A 90 -9.11 -12.33 9.74
N GLU A 91 -8.38 -13.25 9.11
CA GLU A 91 -7.64 -14.35 9.77
C GLU A 91 -6.13 -14.09 9.95
N TRP A 92 -5.65 -12.85 9.74
CA TRP A 92 -4.22 -12.48 9.86
C TRP A 92 -4.03 -11.07 10.42
#